data_AF-D6PBQ3-F1
#
_entry.id   AF-D6PBQ3-F1
#
_cell.length_a   1.000
_cell.length_b   1.000
_cell.length_c   1.000
_cell.angle_alpha   90.00
_cell.angle_beta   90.00
_cell.angle_gamma   90.00
#
_symmetry.space_group_name_H-M   'P 1'
#
loop_
_entity.id
_entity.type
_entity.pdbx_description
1 polymer ?
#
loop_
_entity_poly.entity_id
_entity_poly.type
_entity_poly.pdbx_seq_one_letter_code
_entity_poly.pdbx_strand_id
1 'polypeptide(L)'
;MNKHHPANNVTPKGDYLKNKNVWLAVTGSVSCVETVGIARELLRYGANVTIVANRAALELVGEKALEFACGKPIIKEITGQVEHVIAGHDADLLIIAPCCATSLGKMVHGIGDNPPMLVALTCIGAKTPMIVAPAMDRNMANSKIIKQNLKEVRKFATVLEPIMVEGKAKLPSKFRITAEACKVAGSNELKKINF
;
A
#
# COMPACT_ATOMS: atom_id res chain seq x y z
N MET A 1 7.98 -11.41 -16.95
CA MET A 1 7.46 -12.31 -15.90
C MET A 1 7.26 -13.70 -16.50
N ASN A 2 7.64 -14.78 -15.79
CA ASN A 2 7.39 -16.15 -16.25
C ASN A 2 5.86 -16.36 -16.42
N LYS A 3 5.39 -16.80 -17.59
CA LYS A 3 3.96 -17.01 -17.89
C LYS A 3 3.29 -18.01 -16.93
N HIS A 4 4.05 -18.98 -16.42
CA HIS A 4 3.56 -19.99 -15.48
C HIS A 4 3.65 -19.55 -14.01
N HIS A 5 4.08 -18.31 -13.73
CA HIS A 5 4.17 -17.82 -12.37
C HIS A 5 2.76 -17.78 -11.72
N PRO A 6 2.57 -18.25 -10.48
CA PRO A 6 1.25 -18.29 -9.82
C PRO A 6 0.55 -16.93 -9.71
N ALA A 7 1.30 -15.81 -9.77
CA ALA A 7 0.76 -14.44 -9.94
C ALA A 7 -0.16 -14.29 -11.15
N ASN A 8 0.13 -14.97 -12.27
CA ASN A 8 -0.68 -14.91 -13.49
C ASN A 8 -1.96 -15.75 -13.43
N ASN A 9 -2.03 -16.72 -12.52
CA ASN A 9 -3.08 -17.73 -12.48
C ASN A 9 -3.93 -17.62 -11.20
N VAL A 10 -4.20 -16.38 -10.75
CA VAL A 10 -5.20 -16.14 -9.71
C VAL A 10 -6.60 -16.44 -10.24
N THR A 11 -7.47 -17.06 -9.42
CA THR A 11 -8.90 -17.14 -9.73
C THR A 11 -9.53 -15.75 -9.69
N PRO A 12 -10.01 -15.18 -10.81
CA PRO A 12 -10.58 -13.85 -10.82
C PRO A 12 -11.83 -13.75 -9.93
N LYS A 13 -12.02 -12.60 -9.29
CA LYS A 13 -13.22 -12.25 -8.52
C LYS A 13 -14.00 -11.07 -9.12
N GLY A 14 -13.34 -10.29 -9.99
CA GLY A 14 -13.90 -9.16 -10.72
C GLY A 14 -12.81 -8.52 -11.56
N ASP A 15 -13.15 -7.45 -12.29
CA ASP A 15 -12.24 -6.74 -13.19
C ASP A 15 -12.19 -5.23 -12.91
N TYR A 16 -12.65 -4.81 -11.72
CA TYR A 16 -12.71 -3.39 -11.32
C TYR A 16 -11.35 -2.68 -11.32
N LEU A 17 -10.23 -3.41 -11.19
CA LEU A 17 -8.88 -2.88 -11.27
C LEU A 17 -8.15 -3.29 -12.55
N LYS A 18 -8.87 -3.79 -13.57
CA LYS A 18 -8.29 -4.16 -14.86
C LYS A 18 -7.55 -2.97 -15.46
N ASN A 19 -6.32 -3.24 -15.93
CA ASN A 19 -5.40 -2.23 -16.47
C ASN A 19 -5.00 -1.13 -15.47
N LYS A 20 -5.17 -1.34 -14.15
CA LYS A 20 -4.72 -0.39 -13.13
C LYS A 20 -3.39 -0.78 -12.54
N ASN A 21 -2.44 0.14 -12.59
CA ASN A 21 -1.14 0.02 -11.95
C ASN A 21 -1.24 0.39 -10.47
N VAL A 22 -1.32 -0.64 -9.62
CA VAL A 22 -1.43 -0.47 -8.17
C VAL A 22 -0.06 -0.67 -7.53
N TRP A 23 0.46 0.39 -6.94
CA TRP A 23 1.70 0.35 -6.17
C TRP A 23 1.38 0.06 -4.71
N LEU A 24 1.95 -1.00 -4.15
CA LEU A 24 1.80 -1.42 -2.77
C LEU A 24 3.09 -1.14 -2.00
N ALA A 25 3.08 -0.08 -1.20
CA ALA A 25 4.15 0.33 -0.32
C ALA A 25 4.03 -0.37 1.05
N VAL A 26 5.03 -1.18 1.38
CA VAL A 26 5.09 -2.01 2.59
C VAL A 26 6.10 -1.43 3.56
N THR A 27 5.66 -1.16 4.80
CA THR A 27 6.50 -0.57 5.85
C THR A 27 6.63 -1.48 7.07
N GLY A 28 7.63 -1.22 7.92
CA GLY A 28 7.97 -2.04 9.08
C GLY A 28 6.87 -2.08 10.16
N SER A 29 6.05 -3.12 10.12
CA SER A 29 5.06 -3.52 11.13
C SER A 29 4.86 -5.03 11.00
N VAL A 30 4.62 -5.75 12.10
CA VAL A 30 4.40 -7.22 12.04
C VAL A 30 3.26 -7.60 11.08
N SER A 31 2.27 -6.72 10.90
CA SER A 31 1.17 -6.91 9.94
C SER A 31 1.60 -6.90 8.47
N CYS A 32 2.87 -6.61 8.15
CA CYS A 32 3.37 -6.71 6.78
C CYS A 32 3.32 -8.15 6.24
N VAL A 33 3.23 -9.18 7.10
CA VAL A 33 2.99 -10.57 6.67
C VAL A 33 1.67 -10.74 5.92
N GLU A 34 0.68 -9.88 6.17
CA GLU A 34 -0.62 -9.90 5.49
C GLU A 34 -0.55 -9.39 4.03
N THR A 35 0.55 -8.74 3.66
CA THR A 35 0.69 -8.09 2.34
C THR A 35 0.77 -9.07 1.19
N VAL A 36 1.23 -10.32 1.43
CA VAL A 36 1.12 -11.42 0.47
C VAL A 36 -0.34 -11.63 0.10
N GLY A 37 -1.23 -11.69 1.10
CA GLY A 37 -2.66 -11.83 0.90
C GLY A 37 -3.29 -10.63 0.20
N ILE A 38 -2.86 -9.41 0.54
CA ILE A 38 -3.34 -8.16 -0.07
C ILE A 38 -2.98 -8.12 -1.56
N ALA A 39 -1.71 -8.35 -1.91
CA ALA A 39 -1.26 -8.36 -3.30
C ALA A 39 -2.02 -9.40 -4.14
N ARG A 40 -2.19 -10.61 -3.61
CA ARG A 40 -2.98 -11.67 -4.27
C ARG A 40 -4.44 -11.28 -4.47
N GLU A 41 -5.04 -10.60 -3.51
CA GLU A 41 -6.43 -10.16 -3.63
C GLU A 41 -6.58 -9.04 -4.67
N LEU A 42 -5.66 -8.08 -4.73
CA LEU A 42 -5.63 -7.04 -5.78
C LEU A 42 -5.52 -7.65 -7.19
N LEU A 43 -4.64 -8.64 -7.37
CA LEU A 43 -4.51 -9.37 -8.65
C LEU A 43 -5.83 -10.04 -9.07
N ARG A 44 -6.61 -10.59 -8.12
CA ARG A 44 -7.91 -11.22 -8.42
C ARG A 44 -8.95 -10.24 -8.96
N TYR A 45 -8.75 -8.95 -8.75
CA TYR A 45 -9.59 -7.88 -9.30
C TYR A 45 -9.00 -7.22 -10.55
N GLY A 46 -7.91 -7.77 -11.11
CA GLY A 46 -7.32 -7.36 -12.37
C GLY A 46 -6.19 -6.33 -12.27
N ALA A 47 -5.77 -5.96 -11.06
CA ALA A 47 -4.70 -4.98 -10.85
C ALA A 47 -3.34 -5.48 -11.38
N ASN A 48 -2.54 -4.57 -11.93
CA ASN A 48 -1.11 -4.76 -12.14
C ASN A 48 -0.36 -4.29 -10.88
N VAL A 49 0.04 -5.23 -10.02
CA VAL A 49 0.62 -4.90 -8.70
C VAL A 49 2.14 -4.74 -8.78
N THR A 50 2.67 -3.64 -8.24
CA THR A 50 4.10 -3.41 -8.02
C THR A 50 4.33 -3.19 -6.53
N ILE A 51 5.28 -3.91 -5.93
CA ILE A 51 5.54 -3.81 -4.49
C ILE A 51 6.84 -3.04 -4.25
N VAL A 52 6.78 -2.07 -3.35
CA VAL A 52 7.94 -1.35 -2.82
C VAL A 52 7.99 -1.56 -1.31
N ALA A 53 9.14 -1.96 -0.78
CA ALA A 53 9.29 -2.30 0.63
C ALA A 53 10.53 -1.63 1.23
N ASN A 54 10.48 -1.27 2.51
CA ASN A 54 11.67 -0.83 3.24
C ASN A 54 12.34 -2.00 3.99
N ARG A 55 13.58 -1.78 4.42
CA ARG A 55 14.37 -2.79 5.15
C ARG A 55 13.64 -3.37 6.37
N ALA A 56 12.99 -2.52 7.17
CA ALA A 56 12.26 -2.96 8.36
C ALA A 56 11.08 -3.90 8.03
N ALA A 57 10.43 -3.74 6.87
CA ALA A 57 9.45 -4.71 6.40
C ALA A 57 10.09 -6.03 5.97
N LEU A 58 11.22 -5.95 5.25
CA LEU A 58 11.91 -7.14 4.72
C LEU A 58 12.55 -8.03 5.80
N GLU A 59 12.79 -7.50 7.00
CA GLU A 59 13.18 -8.28 8.18
C GLU A 59 12.01 -9.12 8.76
N LEU A 60 10.76 -8.77 8.43
CA LEU A 60 9.54 -9.40 8.95
C LEU A 60 8.81 -10.26 7.92
N VAL A 61 8.79 -9.83 6.65
CA VAL A 61 8.24 -10.58 5.51
C VAL A 61 9.32 -10.71 4.44
N GLY A 62 9.64 -11.96 4.08
CA GLY A 62 10.72 -12.23 3.14
C GLY A 62 10.45 -11.66 1.74
N GLU A 63 11.48 -11.07 1.13
CA GLU A 63 11.44 -10.53 -0.25
C GLU A 63 10.85 -11.54 -1.25
N LYS A 64 11.29 -12.79 -1.20
CA LYS A 64 10.80 -13.87 -2.08
C LYS A 64 9.31 -14.15 -1.91
N ALA A 65 8.76 -13.99 -0.72
CA ALA A 65 7.33 -14.19 -0.48
C ALA A 65 6.51 -13.06 -1.12
N LEU A 66 7.00 -11.82 -1.06
CA LEU A 66 6.39 -10.68 -1.74
C LEU A 66 6.50 -10.83 -3.27
N GLU A 67 7.68 -11.24 -3.77
CA GLU A 67 7.90 -11.49 -5.20
C GLU A 67 6.96 -12.58 -5.71
N PHE A 68 6.81 -13.68 -4.95
CA PHE A 68 5.81 -14.71 -5.26
C PHE A 68 4.38 -14.16 -5.26
N ALA A 69 4.07 -13.21 -4.39
CA ALA A 69 2.73 -12.65 -4.28
C ALA A 69 2.31 -11.83 -5.52
N CYS A 70 3.21 -10.99 -6.05
CA CYS A 70 2.93 -10.10 -7.18
C CYS A 70 3.52 -10.57 -8.53
N GLY A 71 4.46 -11.52 -8.50
CA GLY A 71 5.20 -12.02 -9.67
C GLY A 71 6.32 -11.12 -10.18
N LYS A 72 6.64 -10.02 -9.49
CA LYS A 72 7.64 -9.04 -9.90
C LYS A 72 8.72 -8.88 -8.84
N PRO A 73 9.96 -8.53 -9.24
CA PRO A 73 10.99 -8.13 -8.29
C PRO A 73 10.52 -7.01 -7.36
N ILE A 74 10.93 -7.08 -6.11
CA ILE A 74 10.55 -6.09 -5.08
C ILE A 74 11.48 -4.90 -5.15
N ILE A 75 10.88 -3.70 -5.19
CA ILE A 75 11.64 -2.45 -5.10
C ILE A 75 12.03 -2.25 -3.63
N LYS A 76 13.28 -2.56 -3.30
CA LYS A 76 13.84 -2.46 -1.94
C LYS A 76 14.90 -1.36 -1.79
N GLU A 77 15.28 -0.76 -2.91
CA GLU A 77 16.22 0.35 -3.02
C GLU A 77 15.83 1.22 -4.21
N ILE A 78 16.33 2.47 -4.22
CA ILE A 78 16.18 3.38 -5.35
C ILE A 78 17.49 3.36 -6.11
N THR A 79 17.44 2.99 -7.39
CA THR A 79 18.62 2.83 -8.22
C THR A 79 18.70 3.92 -9.29
N GLY A 80 19.68 3.82 -10.19
CA GLY A 80 19.72 4.63 -11.41
C GLY A 80 18.53 4.41 -12.36
N GLN A 81 17.67 3.42 -12.09
CA GLN A 81 16.41 3.19 -12.81
C GLN A 81 15.25 4.05 -12.31
N VAL A 82 15.49 4.95 -11.34
CA VAL A 82 14.56 6.01 -10.91
C VAL A 82 13.15 5.52 -10.59
N GLU A 83 13.04 4.42 -9.83
CA GLU A 83 11.78 3.73 -9.54
C GLU A 83 10.72 4.64 -8.90
N HIS A 84 11.15 5.56 -8.04
CA HIS A 84 10.28 6.57 -7.43
C HIS A 84 9.72 7.58 -8.44
N VAL A 85 10.45 7.91 -9.52
CA VAL A 85 9.98 8.77 -10.61
C VAL A 85 8.98 8.00 -11.46
N ILE A 86 9.29 6.74 -11.80
CA ILE A 86 8.38 5.85 -12.53
C ILE A 86 7.03 5.76 -11.81
N ALA A 87 7.04 5.57 -10.48
CA ALA A 87 5.81 5.54 -9.69
C ALA A 87 4.95 6.80 -9.86
N GLY A 88 5.55 7.99 -9.94
CA GLY A 88 4.83 9.25 -10.15
C GLY A 88 4.13 9.36 -11.50
N HIS A 89 4.58 8.64 -12.52
CA HIS A 89 3.97 8.63 -13.86
C HIS A 89 3.03 7.45 -14.09
N ASP A 90 3.39 6.28 -13.57
CA ASP A 90 2.73 5.00 -13.89
C ASP A 90 1.64 4.60 -12.88
N ALA A 91 1.73 5.04 -11.62
CA ALA A 91 0.80 4.60 -10.59
C ALA A 91 -0.59 5.23 -10.77
N ASP A 92 -1.60 4.38 -11.00
CA ASP A 92 -3.01 4.77 -10.89
C ASP A 92 -3.45 4.90 -9.41
N LEU A 93 -2.78 4.17 -8.52
CA LEU A 93 -3.07 4.11 -7.10
C LEU A 93 -1.82 3.73 -6.31
N LEU A 94 -1.54 4.49 -5.24
CA LEU A 94 -0.59 4.08 -4.20
C LEU A 94 -1.34 3.60 -2.95
N ILE A 95 -1.02 2.40 -2.47
CA ILE A 95 -1.51 1.86 -1.20
C ILE A 95 -0.32 1.72 -0.25
N ILE A 96 -0.36 2.38 0.90
CA ILE A 96 0.62 2.17 1.97
C ILE A 96 0.01 1.26 3.03
N ALA A 97 0.34 -0.03 2.98
CA ALA A 97 -0.24 -1.06 3.83
C ALA A 97 0.78 -2.15 4.18
N PRO A 98 1.12 -2.34 5.47
CA PRO A 98 0.83 -1.42 6.57
C PRO A 98 1.58 -0.09 6.45
N CYS A 99 1.01 0.97 7.02
CA CYS A 99 1.70 2.23 7.29
C CYS A 99 2.03 2.29 8.79
N CYS A 100 3.30 2.06 9.15
CA CYS A 100 3.74 2.24 10.53
C CYS A 100 3.80 3.73 10.88
N ALA A 101 3.76 4.04 12.18
CA ALA A 101 3.73 5.43 12.66
C ALA A 101 4.94 6.26 12.21
N THR A 102 6.13 5.64 12.12
CA THR A 102 7.35 6.30 11.63
C THR A 102 7.20 6.70 10.16
N SER A 103 6.72 5.79 9.31
CA SER A 103 6.44 6.09 7.90
C SER A 103 5.35 7.14 7.74
N LEU A 104 4.30 7.08 8.56
CA LEU A 104 3.25 8.10 8.58
C LEU A 104 3.83 9.50 8.85
N GLY A 105 4.66 9.62 9.89
CA GLY A 105 5.31 10.89 10.23
C GLY A 105 6.24 11.39 9.12
N LYS A 106 7.08 10.50 8.57
CA LYS A 106 7.97 10.83 7.45
C LYS A 106 7.20 11.38 6.25
N MET A 107 6.10 10.72 5.87
CA MET A 107 5.26 11.13 4.76
C MET A 107 4.63 12.51 4.98
N VAL A 108 4.06 12.77 6.17
CA VAL A 108 3.45 14.09 6.50
C VAL A 108 4.48 15.22 6.49
N HIS A 109 5.72 14.92 6.86
CA HIS A 109 6.79 15.91 6.97
C HIS A 109 7.73 15.96 5.75
N GLY A 110 7.37 15.31 4.62
CA GLY A 110 8.15 15.43 3.39
C GLY A 110 9.48 14.66 3.40
N ILE A 111 9.61 13.59 4.19
CA ILE A 111 10.87 12.82 4.34
C ILE A 111 10.80 11.55 3.50
N GLY A 112 11.61 11.49 2.43
CA GLY A 112 11.70 10.37 1.48
C GLY A 112 12.96 9.51 1.64
N ASP A 113 13.36 9.21 2.87
CA ASP A 113 14.66 8.56 3.17
C ASP A 113 14.72 7.04 2.93
N ASN A 114 13.63 6.45 2.43
CA ASN A 114 13.55 5.04 2.07
C ASN A 114 12.56 4.85 0.90
N PRO A 115 12.64 3.73 0.14
CA PRO A 115 11.92 3.61 -1.13
C PRO A 115 10.41 3.80 -1.03
N PRO A 116 9.67 3.19 -0.07
CA PRO A 116 8.25 3.45 0.11
C PRO A 116 7.91 4.93 0.33
N MET A 117 8.72 5.66 1.12
CA MET A 117 8.47 7.07 1.43
C MET A 117 8.84 7.98 0.26
N LEU A 118 9.93 7.69 -0.45
CA LEU A 118 10.28 8.47 -1.64
C LEU A 118 9.22 8.32 -2.74
N VAL A 119 8.74 7.08 -2.96
CA VAL A 119 7.58 6.81 -3.84
C VAL A 119 6.36 7.61 -3.38
N ALA A 120 6.04 7.61 -2.09
CA ALA A 120 4.91 8.36 -1.55
C ALA A 120 5.03 9.87 -1.85
N LEU A 121 6.20 10.47 -1.67
CA LEU A 121 6.41 11.89 -1.97
C LEU A 121 6.22 12.21 -3.46
N THR A 122 6.76 11.38 -4.36
CA THR A 122 6.55 11.58 -5.80
C THR A 122 5.06 11.47 -6.15
N CYS A 123 4.37 10.45 -5.64
CA CYS A 123 2.94 10.24 -5.87
C CYS A 123 2.07 11.39 -5.32
N ILE A 124 2.44 11.96 -4.16
CA ILE A 124 1.78 13.17 -3.62
C ILE A 124 1.92 14.34 -4.61
N GLY A 125 3.14 14.59 -5.10
CA GLY A 125 3.40 15.64 -6.09
C GLY A 125 2.67 15.42 -7.41
N ALA A 126 2.57 14.16 -7.86
CA ALA A 126 1.84 13.75 -9.05
C ALA A 126 0.31 13.71 -8.89
N LYS A 127 -0.20 13.94 -7.66
CA LYS A 127 -1.63 13.82 -7.32
C LYS A 127 -2.20 12.42 -7.58
N THR A 128 -1.35 11.39 -7.49
CA THR A 128 -1.77 9.99 -7.55
C THR A 128 -2.71 9.70 -6.39
N PRO A 129 -3.91 9.09 -6.63
CA PRO A 129 -4.78 8.64 -5.57
C PRO A 129 -4.04 7.74 -4.57
N MET A 130 -4.28 7.96 -3.27
CA MET A 130 -3.55 7.26 -2.23
C MET A 130 -4.48 6.67 -1.16
N ILE A 131 -4.18 5.44 -0.75
CA ILE A 131 -4.78 4.77 0.41
C ILE A 131 -3.69 4.53 1.45
N VAL A 132 -3.97 4.87 2.70
CA VAL A 132 -3.07 4.65 3.84
C VAL A 132 -3.79 3.76 4.84
N ALA A 133 -3.19 2.63 5.19
CA ALA A 133 -3.72 1.69 6.17
C ALA A 133 -2.77 1.63 7.40
N PRO A 134 -3.01 2.46 8.44
CA PRO A 134 -2.15 2.53 9.60
C PRO A 134 -2.16 1.22 10.40
N ALA A 135 -0.99 0.83 10.92
CA ALA A 135 -0.86 -0.29 11.86
C ALA A 135 0.21 0.01 12.90
N MET A 136 -0.19 0.07 14.17
CA MET A 136 0.68 0.47 15.29
C MET A 136 0.13 0.03 16.65
N ASP A 137 0.94 0.17 17.69
CA ASP A 137 0.49 -0.01 19.08
C ASP A 137 -0.56 1.03 19.47
N ARG A 138 -1.45 0.69 20.41
CA ARG A 138 -2.52 1.59 20.88
C ARG A 138 -1.99 2.85 21.56
N ASN A 139 -0.88 2.78 22.28
CA ASN A 139 -0.29 3.98 22.89
C ASN A 139 0.20 4.96 21.82
N MET A 140 0.76 4.44 20.72
CA MET A 140 1.13 5.26 19.56
C MET A 140 -0.11 5.87 18.90
N ALA A 141 -1.17 5.09 18.66
CA ALA A 141 -2.41 5.60 18.08
C ALA A 141 -3.08 6.69 18.96
N ASN A 142 -2.91 6.59 20.28
CA ASN A 142 -3.43 7.58 21.23
C ASN A 142 -2.59 8.86 21.32
N SER A 143 -1.34 8.83 20.86
CA SER A 143 -0.43 9.99 20.87
C SER A 143 -1.00 11.17 20.08
N LYS A 144 -0.83 12.37 20.64
CA LYS A 144 -1.22 13.62 19.98
C LYS A 144 -0.51 13.80 18.63
N ILE A 145 0.76 13.40 18.54
CA ILE A 145 1.57 13.52 17.32
C ILE A 145 0.97 12.66 16.21
N ILE A 146 0.62 11.41 16.51
CA ILE A 146 0.04 10.50 15.52
C ILE A 146 -1.36 10.96 15.09
N LYS A 147 -2.18 11.44 16.02
CA LYS A 147 -3.50 12.01 15.69
C LYS A 147 -3.38 13.23 14.76
N GLN A 148 -2.39 14.09 14.98
CA GLN A 148 -2.09 15.21 14.09
C GLN A 148 -1.63 14.72 12.71
N ASN A 149 -0.71 13.76 12.65
CA ASN A 149 -0.26 13.21 11.37
C ASN A 149 -1.40 12.54 10.59
N LEU A 150 -2.26 11.77 11.27
CA LEU A 150 -3.45 11.20 10.64
C LEU A 150 -4.41 12.27 10.11
N LYS A 151 -4.57 13.40 10.83
CA LYS A 151 -5.37 14.54 10.36
C LYS A 151 -4.77 15.17 9.10
N GLU A 152 -3.45 15.32 9.05
CA GLU A 152 -2.76 15.88 7.88
C GLU A 152 -2.83 14.95 6.67
N VAL A 153 -2.59 13.64 6.86
CA VAL A 153 -2.69 12.65 5.76
C VAL A 153 -4.07 12.62 5.12
N ARG A 154 -5.14 12.77 5.91
CA ARG A 154 -6.52 12.80 5.37
C ARG A 154 -6.79 13.92 4.38
N LYS A 155 -5.94 14.95 4.33
CA LYS A 155 -6.07 16.03 3.35
C LYS A 155 -5.72 15.60 1.93
N PHE A 156 -4.94 14.52 1.78
CA PHE A 156 -4.44 14.07 0.48
C PHE A 156 -4.55 12.56 0.22
N ALA A 157 -4.90 11.76 1.23
CA ALA A 157 -5.07 10.31 1.10
C ALA A 157 -6.32 9.81 1.83
N THR A 158 -6.86 8.70 1.33
CA THR A 158 -7.91 7.94 2.02
C THR A 158 -7.27 7.12 3.13
N VAL A 159 -7.62 7.40 4.38
CA VAL A 159 -7.11 6.64 5.53
C VAL A 159 -8.11 5.55 5.91
N LEU A 160 -7.69 4.30 5.87
CA LEU A 160 -8.48 3.17 6.34
C LEU A 160 -8.26 2.99 7.84
N GLU A 161 -9.31 3.21 8.64
CA GLU A 161 -9.22 3.09 10.10
C GLU A 161 -8.78 1.66 10.50
N PRO A 162 -7.84 1.55 11.44
CA PRO A 162 -7.45 0.26 11.98
C PRO A 162 -8.58 -0.38 12.78
N ILE A 163 -8.62 -1.71 12.79
CA ILE A 163 -9.58 -2.47 13.60
C ILE A 163 -8.98 -2.66 14.99
N MET A 164 -9.69 -2.22 16.02
CA MET A 164 -9.25 -2.39 17.41
C MET A 164 -9.52 -3.83 17.87
N VAL A 165 -8.47 -4.63 17.99
CA VAL A 165 -8.53 -6.03 18.46
C VAL A 165 -7.37 -6.29 19.41
N GLU A 166 -7.61 -6.95 20.54
CA GLU A 166 -6.58 -7.27 21.56
C GLU A 166 -5.82 -6.01 22.05
N GLY A 167 -6.51 -4.87 22.11
CA GLY A 167 -5.89 -3.61 22.52
C GLY A 167 -4.84 -3.07 21.54
N LYS A 168 -4.79 -3.56 20.29
CA LYS A 168 -3.90 -3.07 19.22
C LYS A 168 -4.72 -2.53 18.05
N ALA A 169 -4.17 -1.54 17.36
CA ALA A 169 -4.72 -1.03 16.11
C ALA A 169 -4.24 -1.94 14.96
N LYS A 170 -5.02 -2.99 14.65
CA LYS A 170 -4.69 -3.99 13.62
C LYS A 170 -5.00 -3.45 12.22
N LEU A 171 -4.20 -3.90 11.25
CA LEU A 171 -4.40 -3.60 9.83
C LEU A 171 -5.80 -4.05 9.38
N PRO A 172 -6.53 -3.24 8.58
CA PRO A 172 -7.79 -3.68 7.97
C PRO A 172 -7.59 -4.96 7.14
N SER A 173 -8.65 -5.75 7.00
CA SER A 173 -8.58 -6.98 6.22
C SER A 173 -8.20 -6.70 4.75
N LYS A 174 -7.55 -7.67 4.10
CA LYS A 174 -7.25 -7.59 2.66
C LYS A 174 -8.49 -7.29 1.81
N PHE A 175 -9.66 -7.75 2.22
CA PHE A 175 -10.92 -7.48 1.54
C PHE A 175 -11.32 -6.00 1.67
N ARG A 176 -11.19 -5.41 2.87
CA ARG A 176 -11.48 -3.98 3.06
C ARG A 176 -10.54 -3.09 2.26
N ILE A 177 -9.24 -3.41 2.27
CA ILE A 177 -8.21 -2.68 1.51
C ILE A 177 -8.48 -2.79 0.01
N THR A 178 -8.77 -3.99 -0.49
CA THR A 178 -9.04 -4.22 -1.91
C THR A 178 -10.35 -3.56 -2.34
N ALA A 179 -11.40 -3.58 -1.51
CA ALA A 179 -12.65 -2.89 -1.78
C ALA A 179 -12.44 -1.37 -1.90
N GLU A 180 -11.62 -0.78 -1.02
CA GLU A 180 -11.28 0.64 -1.12
C GLU A 180 -10.45 0.93 -2.39
N ALA A 181 -9.51 0.05 -2.74
CA ALA A 181 -8.76 0.17 -3.99
C ALA A 181 -9.69 0.18 -5.20
N CYS A 182 -10.66 -0.74 -5.27
CA CYS A 182 -11.67 -0.78 -6.32
C CYS A 182 -12.52 0.50 -6.35
N LYS A 183 -12.89 1.06 -5.19
CA LYS A 183 -13.64 2.32 -5.11
C LYS A 183 -12.82 3.52 -5.63
N VAL A 184 -11.56 3.62 -5.21
CA VAL A 184 -10.70 4.78 -5.51
C VAL A 184 -10.20 4.75 -6.96
N ALA A 185 -9.73 3.59 -7.42
CA ALA A 185 -9.06 3.44 -8.71
C ALA A 185 -9.90 2.76 -9.80
N GLY A 186 -11.03 2.14 -9.45
CA GLY A 186 -11.92 1.49 -10.41
C GLY A 186 -12.75 2.46 -11.25
N SER A 187 -13.69 1.92 -12.02
CA SER A 187 -14.56 2.69 -12.90
C SER A 187 -15.37 3.75 -12.12
N ASN A 188 -15.72 4.87 -12.78
CA ASN A 188 -16.37 6.01 -12.14
C ASN A 188 -17.72 5.67 -11.47
N GLU A 189 -18.36 4.56 -11.82
CA GLU A 189 -19.61 4.11 -11.19
C GLU A 189 -19.41 3.69 -9.73
N LEU A 190 -18.26 3.10 -9.38
CA LEU A 190 -17.96 2.64 -8.01
C LEU A 190 -17.62 3.78 -7.04
N LYS A 191 -17.16 4.93 -7.54
CA LYS A 191 -16.83 6.10 -6.71
C LYS A 191 -18.03 6.62 -5.92
N LYS A 192 -19.25 6.28 -6.33
CA LYS A 192 -20.52 6.72 -5.70
C LYS A 192 -20.99 5.82 -4.55
N ILE A 193 -20.33 4.69 -4.28
CA ILE A 193 -20.76 3.72 -3.26
C ILE A 193 -20.06 4.02 -1.93
N ASN A 194 -20.84 4.17 -0.85
CA ASN A 194 -20.32 4.26 0.52
C ASN A 194 -20.41 2.88 1.19
N PHE A 195 -19.28 2.41 1.75
CA PHE A 195 -19.15 1.17 2.51
C PHE A 195 -18.96 1.49 3.99
#